data_AF-A0A4U3AJQ1-F1
#
_entry.id   AF-A0A4U3AJQ1-F1
#
_cell.length_a   1.000
_cell.length_b   1.000
_cell.length_c   1.000
_cell.angle_alpha   90.00
_cell.angle_beta   90.00
_cell.angle_gamma   90.00
#
_symmetry.space_group_name_H-M   'P 1'
#
loop_
_entity.id
_entity.type
_entity.pdbx_description
1 polymer ?
#
loop_
_entity_poly.entity_id
_entity_poly.type
_entity_poly.pdbx_seq_one_letter_code
_entity_poly.pdbx_strand_id
1 'polypeptide(L)'
;LHQRFTEPLKMNHTKTPQDKWRDEKRAGLYFPAYQGQLPIESVNVIGTGGVSSTAEDMVRFSQLFMGQGKGILSDKAVKAMEQEEYKKGMWPGDGDNIFNYGLGWDSVKLYPFSEYGIKGLAKGGDTALQHAILVVLPEQ
;
A
#
# COMPACT_ATOMS: atom_id res chain seq x y z
N LEU A 1 0.14 5.56 13.79
CA LEU A 1 0.98 5.28 12.61
C LEU A 1 2.47 5.42 12.94
N HIS A 2 2.95 6.59 13.36
CA HIS A 2 4.38 6.85 13.49
C HIS A 2 5.12 5.95 14.50
N GLN A 3 4.73 5.97 15.77
CA GLN A 3 5.38 5.22 16.84
C GLN A 3 5.46 3.70 16.63
N ARG A 4 4.52 3.13 15.86
CA ARG A 4 4.39 1.67 15.71
C ARG A 4 4.88 1.16 14.36
N PHE A 5 4.91 2.00 13.33
CA PHE A 5 5.28 1.59 11.96
C PHE A 5 6.39 2.45 11.39
N THR A 6 6.15 3.75 11.16
CA THR A 6 7.10 4.55 10.36
C THR A 6 8.41 4.80 11.11
N GLU A 7 8.39 5.03 12.43
CA GLU A 7 9.60 5.21 13.23
C GLU A 7 10.44 3.91 13.31
N PRO A 8 9.89 2.75 13.72
CA PRO A 8 10.63 1.48 13.70
C PRO A 8 11.20 1.10 12.33
N LEU A 9 10.47 1.38 11.25
CA LEU A 9 10.89 1.08 9.88
C LEU A 9 11.81 2.15 9.28
N LYS A 10 12.08 3.25 9.99
CA LYS A 10 12.85 4.39 9.47
C LYS A 10 12.26 4.99 8.19
N MET A 11 10.93 5.00 8.11
CA MET A 11 10.17 5.62 7.02
C MET A 11 10.03 7.14 7.27
N ASN A 12 11.14 7.86 7.15
CA ASN A 12 11.27 9.26 7.58
C ASN A 12 10.49 10.26 6.70
N HIS A 13 10.10 9.85 5.50
CA HIS A 13 9.38 10.64 4.50
C HIS A 13 7.94 10.15 4.33
N THR A 14 7.39 9.48 5.34
CA THR A 14 6.00 9.02 5.35
C THR A 14 5.18 9.86 6.30
N LYS A 15 4.14 10.50 5.76
CA LYS A 15 3.35 11.54 6.43
C LYS A 15 1.86 11.32 6.23
N THR A 16 1.09 11.83 7.17
CA THR A 16 -0.37 11.89 7.20
C THR A 16 -0.84 13.33 6.95
N PRO A 17 -2.14 13.54 6.70
CA PRO A 17 -2.70 14.89 6.54
C PRO A 17 -2.60 15.74 7.82
N GLN A 18 -2.35 15.12 8.99
CA GLN A 18 -2.18 15.80 10.27
C GLN A 18 -0.74 16.24 10.53
N ASP A 19 0.23 15.75 9.77
CA ASP A 19 1.62 16.13 9.94
C ASP A 19 1.90 17.54 9.43
N LYS A 20 2.87 18.20 10.06
CA LYS A 20 3.40 19.46 9.54
C LYS A 20 4.33 19.17 8.38
N TRP A 21 3.94 19.62 7.21
CA TRP A 21 4.74 19.57 6.00
C TRP A 21 5.65 20.78 5.98
N ARG A 22 6.95 20.57 6.22
CA ARG A 22 7.97 21.63 6.12
C ARG A 22 8.98 21.22 5.05
N ASP A 23 9.04 21.99 3.97
CA ASP A 23 10.09 21.92 2.95
C ASP A 23 10.24 20.56 2.24
N GLU A 24 9.14 19.82 2.10
CA GLU A 24 9.19 18.49 1.50
C GLU A 24 9.19 18.55 -0.03
N LYS A 25 10.17 17.86 -0.63
CA LYS A 25 10.30 17.65 -2.08
C LYS A 25 9.16 16.74 -2.59
N ARG A 26 7.94 17.29 -2.67
CA ARG A 26 6.80 16.58 -3.25
C ARG A 26 6.90 16.55 -4.77
N ALA A 27 6.41 15.47 -5.37
CA ALA A 27 6.19 15.43 -6.80
C ALA A 27 5.21 16.56 -7.20
N GLY A 28 5.52 17.26 -8.29
CA GLY A 28 4.60 18.22 -8.86
C GLY A 28 3.33 17.52 -9.34
N LEU A 29 2.19 18.17 -9.13
CA LEU A 29 0.89 17.67 -9.60
C LEU A 29 0.53 18.36 -10.91
N TYR A 30 -0.08 17.62 -11.83
CA TYR A 30 -0.40 18.10 -13.17
C TYR A 30 -1.76 17.55 -13.60
N PHE A 31 -2.49 18.33 -14.40
CA PHE A 31 -3.77 17.90 -14.96
C PHE A 31 -3.82 18.26 -16.45
N PRO A 32 -4.27 17.36 -17.34
CA PRO A 32 -4.15 17.57 -18.79
C PRO A 32 -4.75 18.86 -19.33
N ALA A 33 -5.84 19.35 -18.72
CA ALA A 33 -6.52 20.56 -19.17
C ALA A 33 -5.91 21.88 -18.65
N TYR A 34 -4.82 21.82 -17.87
CA TYR A 34 -4.18 22.99 -17.28
C TYR A 34 -2.68 23.00 -17.56
N GLN A 35 -2.16 24.10 -18.13
CA GLN A 35 -0.73 24.27 -18.34
C GLN A 35 -0.08 24.90 -17.13
N GLY A 36 0.45 24.06 -16.24
CA GLY A 36 1.20 24.48 -15.06
C GLY A 36 1.18 23.42 -13.97
N GLN A 37 2.05 23.58 -12.97
CA GLN A 37 1.99 22.76 -11.76
C GLN A 37 0.78 23.17 -10.92
N LEU A 38 0.02 22.19 -10.45
CA LEU A 38 -1.12 22.38 -9.56
C LEU A 38 -0.68 22.53 -8.10
N PRO A 39 -1.54 23.14 -7.25
CA PRO A 39 -1.35 23.13 -5.81
C PRO A 39 -1.25 21.70 -5.26
N ILE A 40 -0.58 21.56 -4.13
CA ILE A 40 -0.42 20.29 -3.43
C ILE A 40 -1.80 19.71 -3.05
N GLU A 41 -2.00 18.43 -3.35
CA GLU A 41 -3.14 17.66 -2.86
C GLU A 41 -2.86 17.12 -1.44
N SER A 42 -3.86 17.24 -0.58
CA SER A 42 -3.89 16.62 0.75
C SER A 42 -5.32 16.23 1.06
N VAL A 43 -5.56 14.93 1.25
CA VAL A 43 -6.90 14.38 1.51
C VAL A 43 -6.96 13.87 2.95
N ASN A 44 -7.86 14.43 3.77
CA ASN A 44 -8.01 14.06 5.17
C ASN A 44 -8.89 12.82 5.37
N VAL A 45 -8.41 11.67 4.89
CA VAL A 45 -9.14 10.40 4.84
C VAL A 45 -8.41 9.30 5.62
N ILE A 46 -7.98 9.63 6.84
CA ILE A 46 -7.21 8.72 7.71
C ILE A 46 -7.99 7.44 7.97
N GLY A 47 -7.33 6.30 7.83
CA GLY A 47 -7.92 4.97 7.99
C GLY A 47 -8.29 4.30 6.66
N THR A 48 -8.58 5.09 5.63
CA THR A 48 -8.81 4.59 4.25
C THR A 48 -7.71 5.01 3.28
N GLY A 49 -6.99 6.11 3.54
CA GLY A 49 -5.91 6.62 2.70
C GLY A 49 -5.28 7.89 3.27
N GLY A 50 -4.80 8.76 2.38
CA GLY A 50 -4.25 10.08 2.73
C GLY A 50 -2.85 10.08 3.33
N VAL A 51 -2.21 8.91 3.44
CA VAL A 51 -0.79 8.80 3.76
C VAL A 51 0.00 9.05 2.47
N SER A 52 0.99 9.94 2.51
CA SER A 52 1.97 10.08 1.42
C SER A 52 3.33 9.56 1.88
N SER A 53 4.06 8.97 0.94
CA SER A 53 5.35 8.36 1.20
C SER A 53 6.26 8.46 -0.03
N THR A 54 7.52 8.06 0.12
CA THR A 54 8.46 7.89 -0.98
C THR A 54 8.55 6.42 -1.38
N ALA A 55 8.99 6.12 -2.60
CA ALA A 55 9.23 4.74 -3.02
C ALA A 55 10.22 4.01 -2.09
N GLU A 56 11.25 4.71 -1.62
CA GLU A 56 12.26 4.17 -0.69
C GLU A 56 11.64 3.74 0.65
N ASP A 57 10.78 4.57 1.22
CA ASP A 57 10.05 4.23 2.44
C ASP A 57 9.04 3.10 2.22
N MET A 58 8.38 3.07 1.06
CA MET A 58 7.48 1.97 0.71
C MET A 58 8.22 0.64 0.55
N VAL A 59 9.47 0.64 0.06
CA VAL A 59 10.32 -0.56 0.06
C VAL A 59 10.61 -1.01 1.50
N ARG A 60 10.93 -0.10 2.42
CA ARG A 60 11.09 -0.44 3.85
C ARG A 60 9.81 -1.04 4.44
N PHE A 61 8.66 -0.50 4.09
CA PHE A 61 7.37 -1.04 4.50
C PHE A 61 7.12 -2.45 3.95
N SER A 62 7.47 -2.70 2.69
CA SER A 62 7.28 -4.01 2.03
C SER A 62 8.01 -5.15 2.76
N GLN A 63 9.14 -4.85 3.41
CA GLN A 63 9.94 -5.81 4.19
C GLN A 63 9.14 -6.47 5.32
N LEU A 64 8.07 -5.82 5.81
CA LEU A 64 7.14 -6.43 6.78
C LEU A 64 6.54 -7.74 6.27
N PHE A 65 6.27 -7.82 4.97
CA PHE A 65 5.60 -8.94 4.32
C PHE A 65 6.58 -9.88 3.62
N MET A 66 7.87 -9.56 3.60
CA MET A 66 8.95 -10.41 3.06
C MET A 66 9.76 -11.12 4.17
N GLY A 67 9.14 -11.32 5.35
CA GLY A 67 9.78 -12.01 6.48
C GLY A 67 10.86 -11.21 7.23
N GLN A 68 11.07 -9.93 6.88
CA GLN A 68 12.11 -9.07 7.45
C GLN A 68 11.57 -8.13 8.54
N GLY A 69 10.25 -8.03 8.74
CA GLY A 69 9.59 -7.13 9.71
C GLY A 69 9.49 -7.62 11.16
N LYS A 70 10.42 -8.47 11.62
CA LYS A 70 10.33 -9.08 12.96
C LYS A 70 10.21 -8.02 14.05
N GLY A 71 9.17 -8.15 14.89
CA GLY A 71 8.93 -7.27 16.04
C GLY A 71 7.98 -6.11 15.79
N ILE A 72 7.55 -5.86 14.54
CA ILE A 72 6.52 -4.86 14.21
C ILE A 72 5.16 -5.54 14.03
N LEU A 73 5.10 -6.52 13.14
CA LEU A 73 3.95 -7.41 13.00
C LEU A 73 4.33 -8.81 13.49
N SER A 74 3.35 -9.51 14.08
CA SER A 74 3.51 -10.94 14.38
C SER A 74 3.34 -11.75 13.10
N ASP A 75 3.99 -12.91 13.02
CA ASP A 75 3.80 -13.85 11.90
C ASP A 75 2.34 -14.22 11.70
N LYS A 76 1.57 -14.33 12.80
CA LYS A 76 0.12 -14.57 12.74
C LYS A 76 -0.62 -13.43 12.05
N ALA A 77 -0.25 -12.17 12.32
CA ALA A 77 -0.86 -11.01 11.69
C ALA A 77 -0.54 -10.94 10.20
N VAL A 78 0.75 -11.12 9.83
CA VAL A 78 1.17 -11.16 8.42
C VAL A 78 0.43 -12.25 7.66
N LYS A 79 0.41 -13.48 8.18
CA LYS A 79 -0.32 -14.61 7.57
C LYS A 79 -1.82 -14.35 7.47
N ALA A 80 -2.42 -13.66 8.44
CA ALA A 80 -3.85 -13.31 8.38
C ALA A 80 -4.14 -12.30 7.26
N MET A 81 -3.24 -11.35 7.01
CA MET A 81 -3.41 -10.37 5.93
C MET A 81 -3.37 -11.01 4.54
N GLU A 82 -2.57 -12.07 4.39
CA GLU A 82 -2.43 -12.83 3.14
C GLU A 82 -3.58 -13.82 2.86
N GLN A 83 -4.56 -13.95 3.76
CA GLN A 83 -5.65 -14.89 3.55
C GLN A 83 -6.60 -14.42 2.45
N GLU A 84 -7.23 -15.39 1.78
CA GLU A 84 -8.27 -15.18 0.76
C GLU A 84 -9.59 -14.74 1.41
N GLU A 85 -9.62 -13.52 1.95
CA GLU A 85 -10.79 -12.98 2.66
C GLU A 85 -12.03 -12.88 1.77
N TYR A 86 -11.84 -12.76 0.45
CA TYR A 86 -12.92 -12.81 -0.54
C TYR A 86 -13.74 -14.11 -0.49
N LYS A 87 -13.17 -15.23 -0.04
CA LYS A 87 -13.88 -16.52 0.11
C LYS A 87 -14.76 -16.60 1.36
N LYS A 88 -14.63 -15.64 2.29
CA LYS A 88 -15.36 -15.63 3.57
C LYS A 88 -16.55 -14.67 3.57
N GLY A 89 -16.74 -13.91 2.49
CA GLY A 89 -17.74 -12.85 2.39
C GLY A 89 -18.86 -13.12 1.39
N MET A 90 -19.62 -12.08 1.08
CA MET A 90 -20.75 -12.10 0.13
C MET A 90 -20.32 -11.87 -1.34
N TRP A 91 -19.05 -12.09 -1.67
CA TRP A 91 -18.55 -11.86 -3.03
C TRP A 91 -19.02 -12.95 -4.00
N PRO A 92 -19.09 -12.66 -5.31
CA PRO A 92 -19.34 -13.66 -6.33
C PRO A 92 -18.38 -14.85 -6.18
N GLY A 93 -18.82 -16.03 -6.61
CA GLY A 93 -18.03 -17.25 -6.54
C GLY A 93 -16.64 -17.09 -7.19
N ASP A 94 -15.71 -17.95 -6.76
CA ASP A 94 -14.31 -17.95 -7.19
C ASP A 94 -14.20 -17.94 -8.73
N GLY A 95 -13.38 -17.05 -9.26
CA GLY A 95 -13.18 -16.81 -10.69
C GLY A 95 -12.07 -15.80 -10.92
N ASP A 96 -11.56 -15.73 -12.16
CA ASP A 96 -10.45 -14.84 -12.52
C ASP A 96 -10.89 -13.38 -12.41
N ASN A 97 -10.66 -12.79 -11.25
CA ASN A 97 -10.94 -11.40 -10.98
C ASN A 97 -9.68 -10.72 -10.43
N ILE A 98 -9.57 -9.43 -10.73
CA ILE A 98 -8.47 -8.58 -10.28
C ILE A 98 -8.57 -8.22 -8.78
N PHE A 99 -9.62 -8.70 -8.08
CA PHE A 99 -9.96 -8.34 -6.70
C PHE A 99 -10.12 -9.58 -5.83
N ASN A 100 -9.05 -10.36 -5.71
CA ASN A 100 -8.95 -11.47 -4.77
C ASN A 100 -8.40 -10.98 -3.42
N TYR A 101 -9.19 -10.15 -2.74
CA TYR A 101 -8.71 -9.34 -1.62
C TYR A 101 -8.33 -10.15 -0.37
N GLY A 102 -7.37 -9.60 0.37
CA GLY A 102 -7.02 -9.99 1.74
C GLY A 102 -7.31 -8.87 2.72
N LEU A 103 -6.80 -8.95 3.95
CA LEU A 103 -6.95 -7.84 4.89
C LEU A 103 -6.00 -6.69 4.50
N GLY A 104 -6.56 -5.68 3.85
CA GLY A 104 -5.81 -4.50 3.41
C GLY A 104 -5.05 -4.69 2.09
N TRP A 105 -5.25 -5.81 1.39
CA TRP A 105 -4.72 -6.06 0.04
C TRP A 105 -5.86 -6.14 -0.96
N ASP A 106 -5.69 -5.56 -2.15
CA ASP A 106 -6.65 -5.73 -3.25
C ASP A 106 -6.55 -7.14 -3.84
N SER A 107 -5.36 -7.72 -3.80
CA SER A 107 -5.06 -9.05 -4.33
C SER A 107 -4.06 -9.80 -3.45
N VAL A 108 -4.36 -11.08 -3.15
CA VAL A 108 -3.44 -12.06 -2.54
C VAL A 108 -3.05 -13.21 -3.47
N LYS A 109 -3.68 -13.27 -4.65
CA LYS A 109 -3.43 -14.20 -5.77
C LYS A 109 -3.24 -13.38 -7.04
N LEU A 110 -2.16 -12.59 -7.08
CA LEU A 110 -1.91 -11.61 -8.13
C LEU A 110 -1.49 -12.25 -9.46
N TYR A 111 -2.23 -11.97 -10.54
CA TYR A 111 -1.81 -12.28 -11.91
C TYR A 111 -0.65 -11.36 -12.37
N PRO A 112 0.34 -11.87 -13.15
CA PRO A 112 0.49 -13.24 -13.62
C PRO A 112 1.25 -14.16 -12.66
N PHE A 113 1.72 -13.66 -11.51
CA PHE A 113 2.53 -14.46 -10.56
C PHE A 113 1.84 -15.76 -10.14
N SER A 114 0.52 -15.70 -9.92
CA SER A 114 -0.30 -16.86 -9.59
C SER A 114 -0.26 -17.98 -10.63
N GLU A 115 -0.12 -17.66 -11.92
CA GLU A 115 -0.02 -18.66 -13.00
C GLU A 115 1.28 -19.48 -12.93
N TYR A 116 2.30 -18.92 -12.28
CA TYR A 116 3.59 -19.57 -12.06
C TYR A 116 3.72 -20.15 -10.65
N GLY A 117 2.63 -20.19 -9.87
CA GLY A 117 2.65 -20.66 -8.49
C GLY A 117 3.38 -19.73 -7.52
N ILE A 118 3.63 -18.47 -7.89
CA ILE A 118 4.27 -17.47 -7.05
C ILE A 118 3.19 -16.65 -6.34
N LYS A 119 3.28 -16.55 -5.00
CA LYS A 119 2.40 -15.67 -4.25
C LYS A 119 2.77 -14.20 -4.50
N GLY A 120 1.83 -13.42 -5.01
CA GLY A 120 1.93 -11.96 -5.13
C GLY A 120 0.80 -11.25 -4.39
N LEU A 121 1.17 -10.25 -3.59
CA LEU A 121 0.26 -9.36 -2.88
C LEU A 121 0.26 -8.00 -3.58
N ALA A 122 -0.91 -7.41 -3.83
CA ALA A 122 -0.99 -6.06 -4.40
C ALA A 122 -2.00 -5.17 -3.68
N LYS A 123 -1.63 -3.90 -3.52
CA LYS A 123 -2.53 -2.83 -3.12
C LYS A 123 -2.29 -1.61 -4.01
N GLY A 124 -3.33 -1.19 -4.71
CA GLY A 124 -3.39 0.09 -5.40
C GLY A 124 -3.85 1.22 -4.47
N GLY A 125 -3.60 2.46 -4.85
CA GLY A 125 -4.09 3.62 -4.11
C GLY A 125 -4.10 4.85 -4.99
N ASP A 126 -5.25 5.51 -5.04
CA ASP A 126 -5.49 6.69 -5.86
C ASP A 126 -6.06 7.84 -5.03
N THR A 127 -5.62 9.04 -5.37
CA THR A 127 -6.32 10.31 -5.09
C THR A 127 -6.76 10.91 -6.42
N ALA A 128 -7.21 12.17 -6.45
CA ALA A 128 -7.63 12.77 -7.71
C ALA A 128 -6.44 12.99 -8.68
N LEU A 129 -5.23 13.18 -8.15
CA LEU A 129 -4.06 13.57 -8.93
C LEU A 129 -2.84 12.66 -8.72
N GLN A 130 -2.93 11.66 -7.84
CA GLN A 130 -1.82 10.76 -7.53
C GLN A 130 -2.28 9.30 -7.58
N HIS A 131 -1.40 8.44 -8.08
CA HIS A 131 -1.66 7.02 -8.29
C HIS A 131 -0.44 6.22 -7.86
N ALA A 132 -0.66 5.13 -7.12
CA ALA A 132 0.40 4.25 -6.65
C ALA A 132 -0.06 2.79 -6.63
N ILE A 133 0.90 1.88 -6.75
CA ILE A 133 0.71 0.45 -6.51
C ILE A 133 1.91 -0.09 -5.74
N LEU A 134 1.64 -0.88 -4.71
CA LEU A 134 2.63 -1.70 -4.02
C LEU A 134 2.39 -3.16 -4.39
N VAL A 135 3.43 -3.83 -4.88
CA VAL A 135 3.44 -5.28 -5.11
C VAL A 135 4.52 -5.90 -4.25
N VAL A 136 4.21 -7.00 -3.56
CA VAL A 136 5.15 -7.76 -2.74
C VAL A 136 5.07 -9.24 -3.10
N LEU A 137 6.23 -9.90 -3.16
CA LEU A 137 6.36 -11.35 -3.34
C LEU A 137 6.94 -11.94 -2.04
N PRO A 138 6.12 -12.46 -1.11
CA PRO A 138 6.58 -12.86 0.23
C PRO A 138 7.61 -14.00 0.27
N GLU A 139 7.66 -14.81 -0.77
CA GLU A 139 8.45 -16.05 -0.84
C GLU A 139 9.77 -15.89 -1.62
N GLN A 140 10.11 -14.67 -2.04
CA GLN A 140 11.32 -14.31 -2.80
C GLN A 140 12.19 -13.35 -1.99
#